data_AF-A0A0T9QT66-F1
#
_entry.id   AF-A0A0T9QT66-F1
#
_cell.length_a   1.000
_cell.length_b   1.000
_cell.length_c   1.000
_cell.angle_alpha   90.00
_cell.angle_beta   90.00
_cell.angle_gamma   90.00
#
_symmetry.space_group_name_H-M   'P 1'
#
loop_
_entity.id
_entity.type
_entity.pdbx_description
1 polymer ?
#
loop_
_entity_poly.entity_id
_entity_poly.type
_entity_poly.pdbx_seq_one_letter_code
_entity_poly.pdbx_strand_id
1 'polypeptide(L)'
;MNRPPWDILPRLLALRQGKERRLRQHLVFLKQEYQQREQQLANCHIERHQLCQQLQQLAQWRGQLIPVEADEQRVLQHEVYQAERRQQKLISELLALGQQQRAAIEGQQALLRRNQREQEKLGILIKDESNGY
;
A
#
# COMPACT_ATOMS: atom_id res chain seq x y z
N MET A 1 21.16 -13.42 43.00
CA MET A 1 21.31 -14.57 42.07
C MET A 1 21.87 -14.05 40.75
N ASN A 2 23.19 -14.14 40.57
CA ASN A 2 23.86 -13.75 39.33
C ASN A 2 23.72 -14.89 38.32
N ARG A 3 22.95 -14.69 37.25
CA ARG A 3 22.95 -15.64 36.13
C ARG A 3 24.29 -15.55 35.39
N PRO A 4 24.85 -16.67 34.91
CA PRO A 4 26.10 -16.64 34.17
C PRO A 4 25.99 -15.77 32.90
N PRO A 5 27.06 -15.05 32.51
CA PRO A 5 27.05 -14.20 31.31
C PRO A 5 26.77 -14.99 30.01
N TRP A 6 27.05 -16.31 30.00
CA TRP A 6 26.89 -17.23 28.87
C TRP A 6 25.42 -17.44 28.42
N ASP A 7 24.44 -17.10 29.27
CA ASP A 7 23.00 -17.26 28.96
C ASP A 7 22.38 -16.05 28.23
N ILE A 8 23.14 -14.96 28.08
CA ILE A 8 22.63 -13.69 27.55
C ILE A 8 22.49 -13.75 26.02
N LEU A 9 23.49 -14.29 25.31
CA LEU A 9 23.49 -14.30 23.85
C LEU A 9 22.38 -15.19 23.25
N PRO A 10 22.15 -16.44 23.72
CA PRO A 10 21.04 -17.26 23.21
C PRO A 10 19.68 -16.62 23.48
N ARG A 11 19.51 -15.97 24.64
CA ARG A 11 18.29 -15.24 24.98
C ARG A 11 18.07 -14.03 24.07
N LEU A 12 19.11 -13.27 23.77
CA LEU A 12 19.06 -12.16 22.81
C LEU A 12 18.70 -12.65 21.40
N LEU A 13 19.25 -13.79 20.96
CA LEU A 13 18.91 -14.39 19.68
C LEU A 13 17.43 -14.77 19.63
N ALA A 14 16.89 -15.44 20.66
CA ALA A 14 15.48 -15.78 20.74
C ALA A 14 14.56 -14.54 20.69
N LEU A 15 14.93 -13.46 21.40
CA LEU A 15 14.20 -12.18 21.33
C LEU A 15 14.21 -11.58 19.92
N ARG A 16 15.34 -11.67 19.21
CA ARG A 16 15.47 -11.18 17.84
C ARG A 16 14.64 -11.99 16.86
N GLN A 17 14.61 -13.32 16.99
CA GLN A 17 13.73 -14.21 16.20
C GLN A 17 12.25 -13.90 16.45
N GLY A 18 11.85 -13.65 17.71
CA GLY A 18 10.50 -13.22 18.04
C GLY A 18 10.14 -11.85 17.44
N LYS A 19 11.11 -10.91 17.40
CA LYS A 19 10.95 -9.64 16.68
C LYS A 19 10.79 -9.86 15.18
N GLU A 20 11.58 -10.75 14.57
CA GLU A 20 11.48 -11.06 13.14
C GLU A 20 10.09 -11.57 12.76
N ARG A 21 9.52 -12.51 13.53
CA ARG A 21 8.17 -13.04 13.28
C ARG A 21 7.13 -11.91 13.25
N ARG A 22 7.16 -11.02 14.23
CA ARG A 22 6.27 -9.83 14.28
C ARG A 22 6.49 -8.91 13.09
N LEU A 23 7.74 -8.67 12.72
CA LEU A 23 8.06 -7.81 11.58
C LEU A 23 7.55 -8.41 10.26
N ARG A 24 7.68 -9.73 10.07
CA ARG A 24 7.16 -10.44 8.89
C ARG A 24 5.63 -10.42 8.84
N GLN A 25 4.95 -10.66 9.96
CA GLN A 25 3.49 -10.57 10.05
C GLN A 25 2.99 -9.17 9.66
N HIS A 26 3.61 -8.12 10.20
CA HIS A 26 3.24 -6.76 9.85
C HIS A 26 3.53 -6.44 8.36
N LEU A 27 4.62 -6.96 7.80
CA LEU A 27 4.91 -6.81 6.37
C LEU A 27 3.83 -7.46 5.49
N VAL A 28 3.32 -8.63 5.87
CA VAL A 28 2.23 -9.31 5.16
C VAL A 28 0.97 -8.44 5.17
N PHE A 29 0.62 -7.90 6.34
CA PHE A 29 -0.52 -7.00 6.48
C PHE A 29 -0.40 -5.76 5.58
N LEU A 30 0.74 -5.06 5.62
CA LEU A 30 0.99 -3.89 4.78
C LEU A 30 0.89 -4.22 3.27
N LYS A 31 1.38 -5.39 2.86
CA LYS A 31 1.28 -5.84 1.47
C LYS A 31 -0.17 -6.14 1.05
N GLN A 32 -0.96 -6.73 1.95
CA GLN A 32 -2.38 -6.99 1.68
C GLN A 32 -3.16 -5.70 1.53
N GLU A 33 -2.98 -4.73 2.45
CA GLU A 33 -3.60 -3.41 2.33
C GLU A 33 -3.21 -2.70 1.03
N TYR A 34 -1.94 -2.77 0.66
CA TYR A 34 -1.46 -2.20 -0.60
C TYR A 34 -2.12 -2.87 -1.82
N GLN A 35 -2.25 -4.21 -1.83
CA GLN A 35 -2.92 -4.94 -2.91
C GLN A 35 -4.41 -4.59 -3.01
N GLN A 36 -5.11 -4.49 -1.89
CA GLN A 36 -6.52 -4.08 -1.87
C GLN A 36 -6.68 -2.67 -2.45
N ARG A 37 -5.78 -1.74 -2.09
CA ARG A 37 -5.79 -0.38 -2.64
C ARG A 37 -5.50 -0.35 -4.15
N GLU A 38 -4.58 -1.17 -4.64
CA GLU A 38 -4.32 -1.28 -6.09
C GLU A 38 -5.55 -1.80 -6.83
N GLN A 39 -6.29 -2.76 -6.26
CA GLN A 39 -7.55 -3.23 -6.85
C GLN A 39 -8.62 -2.12 -6.87
N GLN A 40 -8.75 -1.35 -5.78
CA GLN A 40 -9.66 -0.20 -5.73
C GLN A 40 -9.28 0.85 -6.78
N LEU A 41 -7.98 1.13 -6.94
CA LEU A 41 -7.49 2.07 -7.95
C LEU A 41 -7.82 1.59 -9.38
N ALA A 42 -7.64 0.30 -9.66
CA ALA A 42 -7.98 -0.29 -10.95
C ALA A 42 -9.49 -0.13 -11.26
N ASN A 43 -10.34 -0.42 -10.28
CA ASN A 43 -11.79 -0.20 -10.40
C ASN A 43 -12.09 1.28 -10.67
N CYS A 44 -11.41 2.19 -9.95
CA CYS A 44 -11.62 3.62 -10.15
C CYS A 44 -11.26 4.09 -11.55
N HIS A 45 -10.18 3.55 -12.14
CA HIS A 45 -9.79 3.84 -13.51
C HIS A 45 -10.81 3.34 -14.53
N ILE A 46 -11.39 2.15 -14.32
CA ILE A 46 -12.46 1.61 -15.18
C ILE A 46 -13.68 2.51 -15.14
N GLU A 47 -14.16 2.87 -13.95
CA GLU A 47 -15.31 3.76 -13.77
C GLU A 47 -15.07 5.12 -14.43
N ARG A 48 -13.88 5.72 -14.22
CA ARG A 48 -13.51 6.97 -14.88
C ARG A 48 -13.52 6.84 -16.41
N HIS A 49 -13.01 5.73 -16.95
CA HIS A 49 -13.01 5.50 -18.38
C HIS A 49 -14.45 5.45 -18.94
N GLN A 50 -15.37 4.78 -18.26
CA GLN A 50 -16.79 4.73 -18.64
C GLN A 50 -17.43 6.12 -18.62
N LEU A 51 -17.16 6.93 -17.59
CA LEU A 51 -17.64 8.31 -17.50
C LEU A 51 -17.11 9.17 -18.66
N CYS A 52 -15.83 9.02 -19.01
CA CYS A 52 -15.25 9.70 -20.17
C CYS A 52 -15.92 9.28 -21.49
N GLN A 53 -16.23 7.99 -21.68
CA GLN A 53 -16.96 7.51 -22.85
C GLN A 53 -18.38 8.10 -22.92
N GLN A 54 -19.08 8.15 -21.79
CA GLN A 54 -20.40 8.79 -21.71
C GLN A 54 -20.33 10.27 -22.07
N LEU A 55 -19.33 11.02 -21.58
CA LEU A 55 -19.14 12.42 -21.94
C LEU A 55 -18.86 12.59 -23.44
N GLN A 56 -18.11 11.68 -24.05
CA GLN A 56 -17.87 11.68 -25.50
C GLN A 56 -19.16 11.44 -26.29
N GLN A 57 -19.98 10.48 -25.87
CA GLN A 57 -21.28 10.21 -26.49
C GLN A 57 -22.23 11.42 -26.36
N LEU A 58 -22.29 12.05 -25.19
CA LEU A 58 -23.09 13.26 -24.99
C LEU A 58 -22.61 14.42 -25.89
N ALA A 59 -21.29 14.54 -26.10
CA ALA A 59 -20.77 15.58 -26.98
C ALA A 59 -21.21 15.43 -28.45
N GLN A 60 -21.60 14.23 -28.91
CA GLN A 60 -22.01 13.98 -30.30
C GLN A 60 -23.33 14.66 -30.69
N TRP A 61 -24.24 14.88 -29.73
CA TRP A 61 -25.56 15.46 -30.01
C TRP A 61 -25.60 16.99 -29.96
N ARG A 62 -24.46 17.63 -29.70
CA ARG A 62 -24.38 19.10 -29.64
C ARG A 62 -24.83 19.71 -30.97
N GLY A 63 -25.83 20.58 -30.90
CA GLY A 63 -26.40 21.28 -32.07
C GLY A 63 -27.36 20.45 -32.91
N GLN A 64 -27.67 19.21 -32.51
CA GLN A 64 -28.65 18.35 -33.19
C GLN A 64 -30.00 18.28 -32.46
N LEU A 65 -30.03 18.71 -31.19
CA LEU A 65 -31.20 18.62 -30.32
C LEU A 65 -32.05 19.89 -30.38
N ILE A 66 -33.35 19.73 -30.19
CA ILE A 66 -34.26 20.87 -29.97
C ILE A 66 -33.99 21.49 -28.59
N PRO A 67 -34.42 22.75 -28.32
CA PRO A 67 -34.05 23.45 -27.09
C PRO A 67 -34.30 22.69 -25.79
N VAL A 68 -35.45 22.01 -25.67
CA VAL A 68 -35.83 21.23 -24.47
C VAL A 68 -34.87 20.05 -24.26
N GLU A 69 -34.63 19.26 -25.30
CA GLU A 69 -33.67 18.14 -25.28
C GLU A 69 -32.24 18.62 -25.01
N ALA A 70 -31.86 19.79 -25.53
CA ALA A 70 -30.56 20.38 -25.31
C ALA A 70 -30.35 20.85 -23.86
N ASP A 71 -31.41 21.27 -23.18
CA ASP A 71 -31.37 21.63 -21.76
C ASP A 71 -31.26 20.37 -20.88
N GLU A 72 -32.05 19.32 -21.16
CA GLU A 72 -31.93 18.01 -20.49
C GLU A 72 -30.53 17.41 -20.67
N GLN A 73 -29.99 17.49 -21.88
CA GLN A 73 -28.65 17.02 -22.17
C GLN A 73 -27.58 17.81 -21.39
N ARG A 74 -27.74 19.12 -21.23
CA ARG A 74 -26.79 19.94 -20.46
C ARG A 74 -26.76 19.53 -18.99
N VAL A 75 -27.93 19.23 -18.40
CA VAL A 75 -28.02 18.73 -17.03
C VAL A 75 -27.29 17.39 -16.92
N LEU A 76 -27.59 16.44 -17.80
CA LEU A 76 -26.93 15.12 -17.81
C LEU A 76 -25.42 15.25 -18.01
N GLN A 77 -24.96 16.08 -18.93
CA GLN A 77 -23.54 16.35 -19.15
C GLN A 77 -22.87 16.93 -17.90
N HIS A 78 -23.54 17.84 -17.18
CA HIS A 78 -23.03 18.39 -15.94
C HIS A 78 -22.88 17.30 -14.87
N GLU A 79 -23.88 16.44 -14.70
CA GLU A 79 -23.85 15.35 -13.72
C GLU A 79 -22.71 14.37 -13.98
N VAL A 80 -22.55 13.91 -15.23
CA VAL A 80 -21.47 12.98 -15.61
C VAL A 80 -20.11 13.65 -15.43
N TYR A 81 -19.98 14.94 -15.74
CA TYR A 81 -18.74 15.68 -15.53
C TYR A 81 -18.39 15.82 -14.04
N GLN A 82 -19.38 16.06 -13.18
CA GLN A 82 -19.17 16.10 -11.73
C GLN A 82 -18.75 14.73 -11.19
N ALA A 83 -19.34 13.65 -11.70
CA ALA A 83 -18.95 12.29 -11.35
C ALA A 83 -17.49 12.00 -11.77
N GLU A 84 -17.09 12.37 -12.99
CA GLU A 84 -15.70 12.19 -13.47
C GLU A 84 -14.70 12.93 -12.57
N ARG A 85 -15.00 14.18 -12.19
CA ARG A 85 -14.16 14.96 -11.28
C ARG A 85 -14.02 14.32 -9.91
N ARG A 86 -15.12 13.82 -9.33
CA ARG A 86 -15.08 13.11 -8.04
C ARG A 86 -14.20 11.86 -8.16
N GLN A 87 -14.31 11.15 -9.27
CA GLN A 87 -13.50 9.97 -9.52
C GLN A 87 -12.01 10.29 -9.69
N GLN A 88 -11.69 11.35 -10.41
CA GLN A 88 -10.31 11.81 -10.55
C GLN A 88 -9.70 12.25 -9.22
N LYS A 89 -10.49 12.86 -8.34
CA LYS A 89 -10.06 13.20 -6.98
C LYS A 89 -9.76 11.94 -6.16
N LEU A 90 -10.65 10.96 -6.17
CA LEU A 90 -10.46 9.68 -5.48
C LEU A 90 -9.21 8.94 -5.99
N ILE A 91 -8.99 8.88 -7.30
CA ILE A 91 -7.77 8.32 -7.91
C ILE A 91 -6.52 8.99 -7.35
N SER A 92 -6.53 10.33 -7.27
CA SER A 92 -5.39 11.11 -6.77
C SER A 92 -5.11 10.83 -5.29
N GLU A 93 -6.16 10.72 -4.47
CA GLU A 93 -6.06 10.36 -3.05
C GLU A 93 -5.51 8.94 -2.86
N LEU A 94 -6.00 7.98 -3.64
CA LEU A 94 -5.50 6.59 -3.62
C LEU A 94 -4.04 6.51 -4.06
N LEU A 95 -3.61 7.28 -5.07
CA LEU A 95 -2.21 7.33 -5.49
C LEU A 95 -1.30 7.88 -4.39
N ALA A 96 -1.71 8.97 -3.72
CA ALA A 96 -0.97 9.52 -2.60
C ALA A 96 -0.86 8.53 -1.43
N LEU A 97 -1.96 7.85 -1.08
CA LEU A 97 -1.96 6.79 -0.08
C LEU A 97 -1.03 5.64 -0.49
N GLY A 98 -1.03 5.26 -1.77
CA GLY A 98 -0.16 4.23 -2.32
C GLY A 98 1.33 4.53 -2.15
N GLN A 99 1.73 5.79 -2.30
CA GLN A 99 3.11 6.22 -2.04
C GLN A 99 3.49 6.05 -0.56
N GLN A 100 2.60 6.42 0.36
CA GLN A 100 2.82 6.25 1.79
C GLN A 100 2.92 4.76 2.17
N GLN A 101 2.05 3.91 1.63
CA GLN A 101 2.09 2.47 1.86
C GLN A 101 3.37 1.82 1.33
N ARG A 102 3.87 2.24 0.16
CA ARG A 102 5.17 1.77 -0.37
C ARG A 102 6.31 2.13 0.58
N ALA A 103 6.36 3.37 1.05
CA ALA A 103 7.36 3.81 2.01
C ALA A 103 7.29 3.00 3.33
N ALA A 104 6.09 2.71 3.83
CA ALA A 104 5.90 1.86 5.00
C ALA A 104 6.41 0.43 4.78
N ILE A 105 6.11 -0.17 3.63
CA ILE A 105 6.61 -1.51 3.24
C ILE A 105 8.15 -1.51 3.17
N GLU A 106 8.75 -0.51 2.53
CA GLU A 106 10.21 -0.37 2.42
C GLU A 106 10.88 -0.20 3.79
N GLY A 107 10.30 0.64 4.65
CA GLY A 107 10.75 0.80 6.03
C GLY A 107 10.70 -0.51 6.81
N GLN A 108 9.62 -1.27 6.66
CA GLN A 108 9.46 -2.57 7.30
C GLN A 108 10.47 -3.61 6.79
N GLN A 109 10.75 -3.62 5.49
CA GLN A 109 11.80 -4.46 4.90
C GLN A 109 13.19 -4.06 5.39
N ALA A 110 13.47 -2.77 5.55
CA ALA A 110 14.73 -2.29 6.14
C ALA A 110 14.90 -2.77 7.58
N LEU A 111 13.83 -2.72 8.39
CA LEU A 111 13.83 -3.25 9.76
C LEU A 111 14.11 -4.76 9.81
N LEU A 112 13.52 -5.53 8.90
CA LEU A 112 13.80 -6.96 8.76
C LEU A 112 15.26 -7.23 8.42
N ARG A 113 15.80 -6.57 7.40
CA ARG A 113 17.23 -6.71 7.01
C ARG A 113 18.16 -6.36 8.17
N ARG A 114 17.88 -5.27 8.89
CA ARG A 114 18.65 -4.91 10.08
C ARG A 114 18.56 -5.98 11.16
N ASN A 115 17.37 -6.52 11.41
CA ASN A 115 17.17 -7.56 12.40
C ASN A 115 17.92 -8.85 12.03
N GLN A 116 17.92 -9.26 10.76
CA GLN A 116 18.65 -10.43 10.26
C GLN A 116 20.16 -10.28 10.46
N ARG A 117 20.74 -9.12 10.08
CA ARG A 117 22.16 -8.84 10.32
C ARG A 117 22.55 -8.93 11.80
N GLU A 118 21.68 -8.45 12.69
CA GLU A 118 21.94 -8.56 14.13
C GLU A 118 21.82 -10.00 14.64
N GLN A 119 20.93 -10.83 14.07
CA GLN A 119 20.88 -12.25 14.38
C GLN A 119 22.13 -13.00 13.89
N GLU A 120 22.63 -12.68 12.70
CA GLU A 120 23.88 -13.23 12.16
C GLU A 120 25.06 -12.93 13.08
N LYS A 121 25.20 -11.67 13.52
CA LYS A 121 26.24 -11.27 14.50
C LYS A 121 26.14 -12.06 15.81
N LEU A 122 24.94 -12.18 16.37
CA LEU A 122 24.73 -12.97 17.59
C LEU A 122 25.08 -14.45 17.36
N GLY A 123 24.75 -14.99 16.19
CA GLY A 123 25.09 -16.37 15.82
C GLY A 123 26.60 -16.60 15.74
N ILE A 124 27.37 -15.63 15.24
CA ILE A 124 28.84 -15.69 15.25
C ILE A 124 29.38 -15.66 16.69
N LEU A 125 28.92 -14.70 17.50
CA LEU A 125 29.38 -14.56 18.90
C LEU A 125 29.07 -15.81 19.73
N ILE A 126 27.90 -16.43 19.56
CA ILE A 126 27.55 -17.68 20.25
C ILE A 126 28.50 -18.82 19.84
N LYS A 127 28.85 -18.92 18.55
CA LYS A 127 29.80 -19.93 18.06
C LYS A 127 31.20 -19.71 18.60
N ASP A 128 31.65 -18.45 18.64
CA ASP A 128 32.98 -18.09 19.16
C ASP A 128 33.09 -18.36 20.67
N GLU A 129 32.06 -18.04 21.46
CA GLU A 129 32.00 -18.41 22.88
C GLU A 129 31.99 -19.93 23.09
N SER A 130 31.29 -20.67 22.24
CA SER A 130 31.25 -22.14 22.32
C SER A 130 32.57 -22.82 21.96
N ASN A 131 33.45 -22.16 21.19
CA ASN A 131 34.76 -22.68 20.78
C ASN A 131 35.89 -22.32 21.76
N GLY A 132 35.66 -21.40 22.70
CA GLY A 132 36.64 -20.95 23.69
C GLY A 132 36.60 -21.70 25.03
N TYR A 133 35.68 -22.66 25.17
CA TYR A 133 35.53 -23.59 26.30
C TYR A 133 35.96 -25.00 25.89
#